data_AF-A0A1C6RMU7-F1
#
_entry.id   AF-A0A1C6RMU7-F1
#
_cell.length_a   1.000
_cell.length_b   1.000
_cell.length_c   1.000
_cell.angle_alpha   90.00
_cell.angle_beta   90.00
_cell.angle_gamma   90.00
#
_symmetry.space_group_name_H-M   'P 1'
#
loop_
_entity.id
_entity.type
_entity.pdbx_description
1 polymer ?
#
loop_
_entity_poly.entity_id
_entity_poly.type
_entity_poly.pdbx_seq_one_letter_code
_entity_poly.pdbx_strand_id
1 'polypeptide(L)'
;MRFGRTVGERSLRPVRWPARPGPGTLLRAGLVAALLGLAVTILYTPPGCTPVPGAAPPGTAAPTGSPAPTGTDPSGPPAVAAREGRGDRTGGSLPLPDGTVGVPVRLAEPAALAVVGPGSRVDLLALPAAGPVTTVLLASGALVLDVVGAGELDGSSALYLALAPPQAQRVVGQPEGSRFAVVVRG
;
A
#
# COMPACT_ATOMS: atom_id res chain seq x y z
N MET A 1 2.74 -48.12 -77.17
CA MET A 1 2.32 -46.94 -77.94
C MET A 1 1.44 -46.06 -77.07
N ARG A 2 1.70 -44.74 -77.12
CA ARG A 2 0.81 -43.60 -76.90
C ARG A 2 0.09 -43.41 -75.54
N PHE A 3 0.59 -42.39 -74.86
CA PHE A 3 -0.07 -41.36 -74.05
C PHE A 3 -1.60 -41.31 -74.02
N GLY A 4 -2.13 -41.15 -72.81
CA GLY A 4 -3.38 -40.46 -72.52
C GLY A 4 -3.28 -39.74 -71.17
N ARG A 5 -2.86 -38.47 -71.19
CA ARG A 5 -3.06 -37.52 -70.08
C ARG A 5 -4.56 -37.19 -70.01
N THR A 6 -5.11 -37.07 -68.79
CA THR A 6 -5.83 -35.88 -68.32
C THR A 6 -5.72 -35.83 -66.79
N VAL A 7 -4.95 -34.85 -66.27
CA VAL A 7 -5.46 -33.64 -65.61
C VAL A 7 -6.30 -33.96 -64.37
N GLY A 8 -5.60 -34.07 -63.24
CA GLY A 8 -6.16 -33.88 -61.91
C GLY A 8 -5.26 -32.87 -61.22
N GLU A 9 -5.71 -31.62 -61.21
CA GLU A 9 -5.04 -30.46 -60.62
C GLU A 9 -4.71 -30.76 -59.15
N ARG A 10 -3.45 -31.13 -58.88
CA ARG A 10 -2.94 -31.16 -57.51
C ARG A 10 -2.75 -29.71 -57.08
N SER A 11 -3.84 -29.16 -56.55
CA SER A 11 -3.96 -28.00 -55.69
C SER A 11 -2.60 -27.63 -55.09
N LEU A 12 -1.99 -26.59 -55.66
CA LEU A 12 -0.98 -25.80 -54.96
C LEU A 12 -1.71 -25.18 -53.78
N ARG A 13 -1.76 -25.89 -52.64
CA ARG A 13 -2.24 -25.30 -51.40
C ARG A 13 -1.37 -24.07 -51.16
N PRO A 14 -1.95 -22.86 -51.10
CA PRO A 14 -1.18 -21.70 -50.72
C PRO A 14 -0.62 -22.00 -49.33
N VAL A 15 0.71 -22.10 -49.25
CA VAL A 15 1.44 -22.14 -47.98
C VAL A 15 0.95 -20.92 -47.22
N ARG A 16 0.19 -21.15 -46.14
CA ARG A 16 -0.28 -20.09 -45.27
C ARG A 16 0.96 -19.53 -44.58
N TRP A 17 1.52 -18.47 -45.15
CA TRP A 17 2.57 -17.71 -44.51
C TRP A 17 2.07 -17.30 -43.12
N PRO A 18 2.87 -17.48 -42.06
CA PRO A 18 2.53 -16.99 -40.73
C PRO A 18 2.22 -15.51 -40.86
N ALA A 19 0.97 -15.14 -40.56
CA ALA A 19 0.51 -13.77 -40.64
C ALA A 19 1.48 -12.90 -39.84
N ARG A 20 2.07 -11.90 -40.50
CA ARG A 20 2.95 -10.96 -39.81
C ARG A 20 2.16 -10.35 -38.65
N PRO A 21 2.73 -10.28 -37.44
CA PRO A 21 2.06 -9.69 -36.29
C PRO A 21 1.62 -8.28 -36.69
N GLY A 22 0.32 -8.00 -36.51
CA GLY A 22 -0.25 -6.71 -36.87
C GLY A 22 0.44 -5.57 -36.12
N PRO A 23 0.34 -4.32 -36.62
CA PRO A 23 0.97 -3.17 -35.99
C PRO A 23 0.54 -2.99 -34.52
N GLY A 24 -0.68 -3.40 -34.16
CA GLY A 24 -1.15 -3.41 -32.77
C GLY A 24 -0.42 -4.42 -31.88
N THR A 25 0.00 -5.56 -32.42
CA THR A 25 0.76 -6.57 -31.67
C THR A 25 2.19 -6.10 -31.41
N LEU A 26 2.79 -5.38 -32.36
CA LEU A 26 4.10 -4.75 -32.18
C LEU A 26 4.05 -3.61 -31.16
N LEU A 27 2.99 -2.79 -31.17
CA LEU A 27 2.79 -1.74 -30.17
C LEU A 27 2.64 -2.34 -28.76
N ARG A 28 1.83 -3.39 -28.62
CA ARG A 28 1.67 -4.11 -27.34
C ARG A 28 3.00 -4.71 -26.88
N ALA A 29 3.74 -5.36 -27.77
CA ALA A 29 5.05 -5.92 -27.44
C ALA A 29 6.06 -4.85 -27.03
N GLY A 30 6.09 -3.71 -27.73
CA GLY A 30 6.95 -2.57 -27.37
C GLY A 30 6.58 -1.96 -26.03
N LEU A 31 5.29 -1.79 -25.74
CA LEU A 31 4.81 -1.26 -24.46
C LEU A 31 5.14 -2.22 -23.30
N VAL A 32 4.95 -3.52 -23.50
CA VAL A 32 5.33 -4.55 -22.51
C VAL A 32 6.84 -4.54 -22.28
N ALA A 33 7.65 -4.46 -23.34
CA ALA A 33 9.11 -4.39 -23.22
C ALA A 33 9.56 -3.11 -22.48
N ALA A 34 8.92 -1.96 -22.75
CA ALA A 34 9.20 -0.71 -22.05
C ALA A 34 8.84 -0.78 -20.56
N LEU A 35 7.67 -1.33 -20.22
CA LEU A 35 7.26 -1.54 -18.82
C LEU A 35 8.21 -2.49 -18.07
N LEU A 36 8.61 -3.60 -18.71
CA LEU A 36 9.56 -4.54 -18.13
C LEU A 36 10.95 -3.91 -17.96
N GLY A 37 11.42 -3.13 -18.92
CA GLY A 37 12.66 -2.38 -18.81
C GLY A 37 12.63 -1.40 -17.64
N LEU A 38 11.56 -0.63 -17.50
CA LEU A 38 11.39 0.32 -16.39
C LEU A 38 11.33 -0.41 -15.03
N ALA A 39 10.60 -1.51 -14.94
CA ALA A 39 10.52 -2.34 -13.72
C ALA A 39 11.90 -2.89 -13.33
N VAL A 40 12.66 -3.45 -14.29
CA VAL A 40 14.02 -3.92 -14.03
C VAL A 40 14.92 -2.77 -13.59
N THR A 41 14.79 -1.59 -14.21
CA THR A 41 15.59 -0.42 -13.81
C THR A 41 15.30 -0.02 -12.36
N ILE A 42 14.04 0.02 -11.94
CA ILE A 42 13.65 0.32 -10.54
C ILE A 42 14.19 -0.75 -9.58
N LEU A 43 14.02 -2.04 -9.91
CA LEU A 43 14.50 -3.15 -9.06
C LEU A 43 16.02 -3.18 -8.96
N TYR A 44 16.72 -2.79 -10.02
CA TYR A 44 18.18 -2.88 -10.14
C TYR A 44 18.88 -1.54 -9.93
N THR A 45 18.19 -0.51 -9.43
CA THR A 45 18.84 0.72 -8.99
C THR A 45 19.40 0.48 -7.59
N PRO A 46 20.70 0.20 -7.42
CA PRO A 46 21.29 0.19 -6.09
C PRO A 46 21.14 1.59 -5.49
N PRO A 47 20.76 1.73 -4.20
CA PRO A 47 20.85 3.00 -3.51
C PRO A 47 22.34 3.33 -3.32
N GLY A 48 22.93 4.04 -4.29
CA GLY A 48 24.37 4.24 -4.31
C GLY A 48 24.80 5.47 -5.12
N CYS A 49 25.03 6.55 -4.39
CA CYS A 49 25.86 7.71 -4.73
C CYS A 49 25.39 8.63 -5.87
N THR A 50 24.67 9.70 -5.49
CA THR A 50 24.81 10.96 -6.21
C THR A 50 26.22 11.53 -5.95
N PRO A 51 26.97 11.98 -6.97
CA PRO A 51 28.20 12.72 -6.74
C PRO A 51 27.83 14.10 -6.17
N VAL A 52 28.32 14.42 -4.98
CA VAL A 52 28.38 15.80 -4.46
C VAL A 52 29.45 16.56 -5.25
N PRO A 53 29.14 17.66 -5.96
CA PRO A 53 30.13 18.62 -6.39
C PRO A 53 30.07 19.81 -5.43
N GLY A 54 31.07 19.93 -4.56
CA GLY A 54 31.15 21.07 -3.63
C GLY A 54 32.34 20.98 -2.69
N ALA A 55 33.54 21.14 -3.25
CA ALA A 55 34.76 21.36 -2.48
C ALA A 55 34.74 22.75 -1.82
N ALA A 56 35.10 22.83 -0.53
CA ALA A 56 35.69 24.02 0.08
C ALA A 56 36.64 23.62 1.26
N PRO A 57 37.77 24.34 1.48
CA PRO A 57 38.94 23.86 2.24
C PRO A 57 38.95 24.35 3.73
N PRO A 58 40.01 24.07 4.53
CA PRO A 58 39.93 23.96 5.99
C PRO A 58 40.08 25.31 6.72
N GLY A 59 39.32 25.49 7.82
CA GLY A 59 39.37 26.66 8.69
C GLY A 59 39.70 26.29 10.13
N THR A 60 40.71 26.96 10.66
CA THR A 60 41.41 26.77 11.94
C THR A 60 40.68 27.40 13.16
N ALA A 61 41.06 26.94 14.37
CA ALA A 61 40.92 27.58 15.70
C ALA A 61 39.55 27.42 16.43
N ALA A 62 39.43 27.23 17.74
CA ALA A 62 40.30 26.96 18.90
C ALA A 62 39.37 26.54 20.09
N PRO A 63 39.88 25.92 21.18
CA PRO A 63 39.09 25.55 22.34
C PRO A 63 39.29 26.53 23.52
N THR A 64 38.23 27.05 24.13
CA THR A 64 38.30 27.64 25.49
C THR A 64 36.92 27.87 26.10
N GLY A 65 36.73 27.46 27.36
CA GLY A 65 35.74 28.09 28.26
C GLY A 65 34.76 27.18 29.01
N SER A 66 35.21 26.62 30.15
CA SER A 66 34.44 26.20 31.35
C SER A 66 33.39 27.24 31.82
N PRO A 67 32.45 27.00 32.78
CA PRO A 67 32.46 25.97 33.84
C PRO A 67 31.10 25.28 34.18
N ALA A 68 31.19 24.24 35.02
CA ALA A 68 30.08 23.64 35.75
C ALA A 68 29.50 24.56 36.83
N PRO A 69 28.22 24.37 37.18
CA PRO A 69 27.90 24.15 38.59
C PRO A 69 26.95 22.95 38.82
N THR A 70 27.28 22.25 39.90
CA THR A 70 26.48 21.42 40.82
C THR A 70 24.95 21.46 40.71
N GLY A 71 24.32 20.27 40.82
CA GLY A 71 22.99 20.15 41.42
C GLY A 71 22.22 18.86 41.09
N THR A 72 22.32 17.86 41.97
CA THR A 72 21.22 16.98 42.44
C THR A 72 20.39 16.16 41.43
N ASP A 73 20.62 14.85 41.42
CA ASP A 73 19.60 13.78 41.25
C ASP A 73 18.47 13.92 42.31
N PRO A 74 17.24 13.34 42.18
CA PRO A 74 16.95 12.04 41.55
C PRO A 74 15.60 11.89 40.78
N SER A 75 15.43 10.74 40.13
CA SER A 75 14.13 10.09 39.83
C SER A 75 13.26 10.63 38.68
N GLY A 76 13.47 10.07 37.48
CA GLY A 76 12.42 9.93 36.46
C GLY A 76 12.53 8.55 35.81
N PRO A 77 11.43 7.80 35.58
CA PRO A 77 11.52 6.51 34.91
C PRO A 77 12.08 6.68 33.49
N PRO A 78 12.81 5.69 32.93
CA PRO A 78 13.37 5.82 31.60
C PRO A 78 12.20 5.98 30.61
N ALA A 79 12.16 7.13 29.96
CA ALA A 79 11.42 7.30 28.72
C ALA A 79 11.94 6.22 27.77
N VAL A 80 11.16 5.16 27.63
CA VAL A 80 11.33 4.20 26.55
C VAL A 80 11.09 5.01 25.29
N ALA A 81 12.17 5.50 24.70
CA ALA A 81 12.19 5.98 23.34
C ALA A 81 11.67 4.81 22.49
N ALA A 82 10.37 4.83 22.20
CA ALA A 82 9.75 3.99 21.20
C ALA A 82 10.43 4.36 19.89
N ARG A 83 11.47 3.60 19.60
CA ARG A 83 12.26 3.64 18.38
C ARG A 83 11.40 3.01 17.29
N GLU A 84 10.35 3.71 16.87
CA GLU A 84 9.65 3.35 15.64
C GLU A 84 10.30 4.10 14.48
N GLY A 85 11.42 3.55 14.04
CA GLY A 85 11.79 3.64 12.63
C GLY A 85 10.73 2.89 11.83
N ARG A 86 9.66 3.57 11.45
CA ARG A 86 8.81 3.16 10.34
C ARG A 86 8.88 4.28 9.32
N GLY A 87 9.46 3.94 8.17
CA GLY A 87 9.84 4.86 7.12
C GLY A 87 8.79 5.93 6.87
N ASP A 88 9.32 7.12 6.60
CA ASP A 88 8.69 8.25 5.92
C ASP A 88 7.59 7.79 4.95
N ARG A 89 6.38 7.59 5.49
CA ARG A 89 5.16 7.39 4.70
C ARG A 89 4.67 8.80 4.42
N THR A 90 5.24 9.35 3.35
CA THR A 90 4.96 10.68 2.84
C THR A 90 3.47 10.77 2.49
N GLY A 91 2.64 11.22 3.44
CA GLY A 91 1.36 11.85 3.15
C GLY A 91 0.05 11.18 3.57
N GLY A 92 0.00 10.25 4.54
CA GLY A 92 -1.27 9.56 4.87
C GLY A 92 -1.62 9.31 6.33
N SER A 93 -0.67 9.15 7.25
CA SER A 93 -1.00 8.75 8.61
C SER A 93 -1.28 9.95 9.51
N LEU A 94 -2.49 10.03 10.07
CA LEU A 94 -2.86 10.99 11.10
C LEU A 94 -2.38 10.50 12.48
N PRO A 95 -1.97 11.40 13.40
CA PRO A 95 -1.67 11.01 14.77
C PRO A 95 -2.90 10.42 15.46
N LEU A 96 -2.66 9.48 16.38
CA LEU A 96 -3.69 8.89 17.21
C LEU A 96 -4.19 9.93 18.24
N PRO A 97 -5.50 10.26 18.27
CA PRO A 97 -6.04 11.15 19.28
C PRO A 97 -5.90 10.59 20.70
N ASP A 98 -5.73 11.47 21.68
CA ASP A 98 -5.66 11.09 23.09
C ASP A 98 -6.91 10.32 23.52
N GLY A 99 -6.70 9.28 24.35
CA GLY A 99 -7.79 8.44 24.86
C GLY A 99 -8.42 7.51 23.82
N THR A 100 -7.87 7.41 22.61
CA THR A 100 -8.30 6.46 21.58
C THR A 100 -7.27 5.36 21.34
N VAL A 101 -7.69 4.28 20.69
CA VAL A 101 -6.86 3.13 20.31
C VAL A 101 -6.92 2.97 18.79
N GLY A 102 -5.76 2.83 18.16
CA GLY A 102 -5.64 2.53 16.73
C GLY A 102 -5.97 1.06 16.47
N VAL A 103 -6.97 0.78 15.64
CA VAL A 103 -7.41 -0.58 15.32
C VAL A 103 -7.38 -0.79 13.80
N PRO A 104 -6.60 -1.76 13.28
CA PRO A 104 -6.67 -2.16 11.88
C PRO A 104 -7.93 -2.99 11.62
N VAL A 105 -8.70 -2.62 10.61
CA VAL A 105 -9.92 -3.31 10.22
C VAL A 105 -9.84 -3.68 8.74
N ARG A 106 -10.05 -4.96 8.44
CA ARG A 106 -10.20 -5.45 7.06
C ARG A 106 -11.65 -5.30 6.66
N LEU A 107 -11.88 -4.56 5.57
CA LEU A 107 -13.23 -4.39 5.05
C LEU A 107 -13.62 -5.60 4.20
N ALA A 108 -14.90 -5.95 4.26
CA ALA A 108 -15.49 -6.96 3.39
C ALA A 108 -15.53 -6.49 1.93
N GLU A 109 -15.71 -5.18 1.74
CA GLU A 109 -15.73 -4.53 0.44
C GLU A 109 -14.50 -3.62 0.29
N PRO A 110 -13.44 -4.05 -0.41
CA PRO A 110 -12.21 -3.27 -0.54
C PRO A 110 -12.39 -2.02 -1.39
N ALA A 111 -13.40 -1.95 -2.28
CA ALA A 111 -13.68 -0.76 -3.08
C ALA A 111 -14.05 0.47 -2.22
N ALA A 112 -14.55 0.27 -0.99
CA ALA A 112 -14.84 1.35 -0.06
C ALA A 112 -13.58 2.15 0.34
N LEU A 113 -12.39 1.56 0.24
CA LEU A 113 -11.13 2.27 0.51
C LEU A 113 -10.82 3.35 -0.53
N ALA A 114 -11.42 3.28 -1.72
CA ALA A 114 -11.24 4.31 -2.75
C ALA A 114 -11.95 5.63 -2.41
N VAL A 115 -12.96 5.59 -1.52
CA VAL A 115 -13.77 6.76 -1.15
C VAL A 115 -13.47 7.27 0.26
N VAL A 116 -12.68 6.52 1.04
CA VAL A 116 -12.34 6.87 2.42
C VAL A 116 -10.87 7.25 2.51
N GLY A 117 -10.60 8.46 2.98
CA GLY A 117 -9.25 8.95 3.23
C GLY A 117 -8.93 9.12 4.73
N PRO A 118 -7.65 9.25 5.09
CA PRO A 118 -7.25 9.71 6.41
C PRO A 118 -7.96 11.02 6.79
N GLY A 119 -8.41 11.15 8.04
CA GLY A 119 -9.21 12.27 8.52
C GLY A 119 -10.72 12.12 8.35
N SER A 120 -11.18 11.16 7.54
CA SER A 120 -12.61 10.88 7.37
C SER A 120 -13.25 10.36 8.66
N ARG A 121 -14.56 10.58 8.82
CA ARG A 121 -15.35 9.96 9.90
C ARG A 121 -16.27 8.89 9.34
N VAL A 122 -16.21 7.71 9.93
CA VAL A 122 -16.98 6.55 9.47
C VAL A 122 -17.72 5.86 10.60
N ASP A 123 -18.86 5.27 10.26
CA ASP A 123 -19.55 4.32 11.13
C ASP A 123 -19.10 2.92 10.76
N LEU A 124 -18.68 2.15 11.77
CA LEU A 124 -18.19 0.79 11.60
C LEU A 124 -19.29 -0.21 11.93
N LEU A 125 -19.60 -1.06 10.95
CA LEU A 125 -20.60 -2.11 11.04
C LEU A 125 -19.92 -3.48 10.97
N ALA A 126 -20.44 -4.46 11.71
CA ALA A 126 -20.12 -5.87 11.53
C ALA A 126 -21.31 -6.63 10.94
N LEU A 127 -21.00 -7.47 9.96
CA LEU A 127 -21.87 -8.53 9.46
C LEU A 127 -21.37 -9.84 10.05
N PRO A 128 -22.16 -10.51 10.90
CA PRO A 128 -21.83 -11.82 11.42
C PRO A 128 -21.59 -12.83 10.29
N ALA A 129 -20.63 -13.74 10.47
CA ALA A 129 -20.32 -14.79 9.50
C ALA A 129 -21.50 -15.77 9.28
N ALA A 130 -22.29 -15.98 10.33
CA ALA A 130 -23.42 -16.90 10.35
C ALA A 130 -24.62 -16.25 11.05
N GLY A 131 -25.82 -16.49 10.52
CA GLY A 131 -27.06 -15.94 11.04
C GLY A 131 -27.71 -14.94 10.09
N PRO A 132 -28.77 -14.23 10.54
CA PRO A 132 -29.48 -13.27 9.72
C PRO A 132 -28.56 -12.13 9.27
N VAL A 133 -28.81 -11.60 8.05
CA VAL A 133 -28.04 -10.52 7.42
C VAL A 133 -28.40 -9.17 8.06
N THR A 134 -28.20 -9.06 9.37
CA THR A 134 -28.40 -7.83 10.14
C THR A 134 -27.06 -7.26 10.53
N THR A 135 -26.80 -6.03 10.11
CA THR A 135 -25.58 -5.30 10.45
C THR A 135 -25.63 -4.79 11.89
N VAL A 136 -24.56 -4.99 12.65
CA VAL A 136 -24.42 -4.47 14.02
C VAL A 136 -23.49 -3.26 14.02
N LEU A 137 -23.95 -2.14 14.57
CA LEU A 137 -23.12 -0.93 14.73
C LEU A 137 -22.13 -1.10 15.88
N LEU A 138 -20.84 -1.09 15.56
CA LEU A 138 -19.77 -1.25 16.54
C LEU A 138 -19.20 0.09 17.00
N ALA A 139 -19.05 1.03 16.08
CA ALA A 139 -18.56 2.37 16.38
C ALA A 139 -19.25 3.39 15.48
N SER A 140 -19.56 4.56 16.04
CA SER A 140 -20.16 5.69 15.33
C SER A 140 -19.13 6.82 15.26
N GLY A 141 -18.90 7.37 14.07
CA GLY A 141 -18.04 8.53 13.83
C GLY A 141 -16.55 8.30 14.10
N ALA A 142 -16.07 7.06 13.95
CA ALA A 142 -14.67 6.69 14.12
C ALA A 142 -13.79 7.45 13.12
N LEU A 143 -12.66 7.95 13.60
CA LEU A 143 -11.71 8.69 12.77
C LEU A 143 -10.81 7.72 12.01
N VAL A 144 -10.67 7.92 10.71
CA VAL A 144 -9.72 7.16 9.90
C VAL A 144 -8.34 7.77 10.08
N LEU A 145 -7.42 6.99 10.62
CA LEU A 145 -6.03 7.41 10.84
C LEU A 145 -5.19 7.20 9.60
N ASP A 146 -5.39 6.07 8.92
CA ASP A 146 -4.58 5.66 7.78
C ASP A 146 -5.32 4.60 6.97
N VAL A 147 -4.97 4.49 5.70
CA VAL A 147 -5.47 3.44 4.80
C VAL A 147 -4.26 2.70 4.23
N VAL A 148 -4.12 1.43 4.61
CA VAL A 148 -3.00 0.58 4.20
C VAL A 148 -3.43 -0.34 3.08
N GLY A 149 -2.59 -0.48 2.06
CA GLY A 149 -2.84 -1.38 0.93
C GLY A 149 -3.96 -0.92 -0.01
N ALA A 150 -4.32 0.37 -0.02
CA ALA A 150 -5.23 0.94 -1.02
C ALA A 150 -4.57 0.90 -2.41
N GLY A 151 -4.68 -0.24 -3.09
CA GLY A 151 -4.03 -0.51 -4.37
C GLY A 151 -3.42 -1.91 -4.47
N GLU A 152 -3.30 -2.63 -3.36
CA GLU A 152 -2.84 -4.02 -3.38
C GLU A 152 -4.03 -4.97 -3.63
N LEU A 153 -3.89 -5.83 -4.65
CA LEU A 153 -4.94 -6.77 -5.10
C LEU A 153 -4.98 -8.06 -4.26
N ASP A 154 -4.07 -8.22 -3.30
CA ASP A 154 -3.91 -9.42 -2.48
C ASP A 154 -4.89 -9.48 -1.29
N GLY A 155 -5.77 -8.48 -1.15
CA GLY A 155 -6.70 -8.40 -0.03
C GLY A 155 -6.02 -8.07 1.30
N SER A 156 -4.74 -7.68 1.28
CA SER A 156 -4.00 -7.25 2.46
C SER A 156 -4.41 -5.86 2.95
N SER A 157 -5.35 -5.20 2.27
CA SER A 157 -5.80 -3.86 2.60
C SER A 157 -6.54 -3.79 3.94
N ALA A 158 -6.25 -2.72 4.69
CA ALA A 158 -6.82 -2.49 6.01
C ALA A 158 -6.96 -0.99 6.27
N LEU A 159 -7.99 -0.63 7.00
CA LEU A 159 -8.26 0.72 7.44
C LEU A 159 -7.90 0.83 8.92
N TYR A 160 -7.06 1.80 9.28
CA TYR A 160 -6.70 2.06 10.66
C TYR A 160 -7.65 3.10 11.26
N LEU A 161 -8.39 2.72 12.29
CA LEU A 161 -9.38 3.56 12.96
C LEU A 161 -8.92 3.99 14.35
N ALA A 162 -9.20 5.24 14.72
CA ALA A 162 -9.18 5.67 16.11
C ALA A 162 -10.53 5.34 16.76
N LEU A 163 -10.50 4.42 17.72
CA LEU A 163 -11.69 3.97 18.45
C LEU A 163 -11.57 4.26 19.94
N ALA A 164 -12.68 4.55 20.61
CA ALA A 164 -12.70 4.54 22.06
C ALA A 164 -12.40 3.11 22.57
N PRO A 165 -11.75 2.93 23.74
CA PRO A 165 -11.39 1.60 24.23
C PRO A 165 -12.56 0.59 24.27
N PRO A 166 -13.79 0.96 24.71
CA PRO A 166 -14.93 0.05 24.67
C PRO A 166 -15.41 -0.31 23.26
N GLN A 167 -15.19 0.56 22.27
CA GLN A 167 -15.48 0.27 20.86
C GLN A 167 -14.43 -0.69 20.29
N ALA A 168 -13.15 -0.44 20.56
CA ALA A 168 -12.05 -1.31 20.15
C ALA A 168 -12.24 -2.75 20.66
N GLN A 169 -12.61 -2.90 21.95
CA GLN A 169 -12.91 -4.21 22.53
C GLN A 169 -14.05 -4.93 21.81
N ARG A 170 -15.12 -4.21 21.42
CA ARG A 170 -16.23 -4.79 20.65
C ARG A 170 -15.81 -5.20 19.24
N VAL A 171 -14.92 -4.44 18.59
CA VAL A 171 -14.41 -4.76 17.25
C VAL A 171 -13.51 -5.98 17.27
N VAL A 172 -12.58 -6.06 18.23
CA VAL A 172 -11.65 -7.19 18.37
C VAL A 172 -12.36 -8.44 18.88
N GLY A 173 -13.41 -8.28 19.68
CA GLY A 173 -14.23 -9.38 20.18
C GLY A 173 -15.25 -9.95 19.18
N GLN A 174 -15.23 -9.52 17.91
CA GLN A 174 -16.11 -10.10 16.90
C GLN A 174 -15.75 -11.58 16.63
N PRO A 175 -16.75 -12.44 16.37
CA PRO A 175 -16.50 -13.82 15.98
C PRO A 175 -15.59 -13.93 14.75
N GLU A 176 -14.82 -15.01 14.67
CA GLU A 176 -14.02 -15.31 13.48
C GLU A 176 -14.89 -15.36 12.21
N GLY A 177 -14.37 -14.80 11.12
CA GLY A 177 -15.09 -14.70 9.85
C GLY A 177 -16.09 -13.54 9.77
N SER A 178 -16.24 -12.73 10.83
CA SER A 178 -17.05 -11.51 10.77
C SER A 178 -16.51 -10.55 9.71
N ARG A 179 -17.44 -9.97 8.95
CA ARG A 179 -17.15 -9.10 7.82
C ARG A 179 -17.46 -7.66 8.21
N PHE A 180 -16.53 -6.75 8.02
CA PHE A 180 -16.72 -5.34 8.40
C PHE A 180 -17.12 -4.49 7.21
N ALA A 181 -18.05 -3.56 7.44
CA ALA A 181 -18.47 -2.55 6.48
C ALA A 181 -18.38 -1.16 7.13
N VAL A 182 -18.22 -0.13 6.31
CA VAL A 182 -18.15 1.26 6.77
C VAL A 182 -19.16 2.13 6.05
N VAL A 183 -19.73 3.10 6.76
CA VAL A 183 -20.55 4.17 6.19
C VAL A 183 -19.82 5.49 6.42
N VAL A 184 -19.61 6.26 5.35
CA VAL A 184 -18.90 7.55 5.43
C VAL A 184 -19.87 8.65 5.82
N ARG A 185 -19.49 9.47 6.81
CA ARG A 185 -20.22 10.68 7.17
C ARG A 185 -19.63 11.87 6.39
N GLY A 186 -20.49 12.58 5.65
CA GLY A 186 -20.16 13.83 4.96
C GLY A 186 -20.25 15.04 5.87
#